data_AF-A0A6G2DF48-F1
#
_entry.id   AF-A0A6G2DF48-F1
#
_cell.length_a   1.000
_cell.length_b   1.000
_cell.length_c   1.000
_cell.angle_alpha   90.00
_cell.angle_beta   90.00
_cell.angle_gamma   90.00
#
_symmetry.space_group_name_H-M   'P 1'
#
loop_
_entity.id
_entity.type
_entity.pdbx_description
1 polymer ?
#
loop_
_entity_poly.entity_id
_entity_poly.type
_entity_poly.pdbx_seq_one_letter_code
_entity_poly.pdbx_strand_id
1 'polypeptide(L)'
;REAYIDRARSSYDGSFKRNGVDLIEGHAEFVDSHTVSVNGELIRAKHIVIATGAHPSIPNIPGAELGGSSDDVFAWEELPESIAILGAGYIAVELAGVLHTFGV
;
A
#
# COMPACT_ATOMS: atom_id res chain seq x y z
N ARG A 1 16.11 -4.80 6.00
CA ARG A 1 14.64 -4.66 5.85
C ARG A 1 14.19 -5.20 4.49
N GLU A 2 14.67 -4.63 3.38
CA GLU A 2 14.26 -4.97 2.01
C GLU A 2 14.40 -6.46 1.68
N ALA A 3 15.55 -7.07 1.95
CA ALA A 3 15.76 -8.49 1.70
C ALA A 3 14.75 -9.43 2.40
N TYR A 4 14.14 -9.01 3.52
CA TYR A 4 13.07 -9.77 4.16
C TYR A 4 11.74 -9.63 3.38
N ILE A 5 11.40 -8.40 3.00
CA ILE A 5 10.21 -8.08 2.20
C ILE A 5 10.28 -8.76 0.83
N ASP A 6 11.44 -8.72 0.17
CA ASP A 6 11.63 -9.31 -1.16
C ASP A 6 11.47 -10.82 -1.15
N ARG A 7 11.99 -11.50 -0.11
CA ARG A 7 11.77 -12.95 0.04
C ARG A 7 10.29 -13.30 0.17
N ALA A 8 9.54 -12.50 0.93
CA ALA A 8 8.10 -12.69 1.05
C ALA A 8 7.39 -12.45 -0.29
N ARG A 9 7.74 -11.37 -1.02
CA ARG A 9 7.21 -11.08 -2.36
C ARG A 9 7.46 -12.22 -3.34
N SER A 10 8.70 -12.69 -3.48
CA SER A 10 9.06 -13.79 -4.40
C SER A 10 8.34 -15.11 -4.08
N SER A 11 7.93 -15.33 -2.83
CA SER A 11 7.18 -16.53 -2.46
C SER A 11 5.79 -16.59 -3.11
N TYR A 12 5.16 -15.44 -3.36
CA TYR A 12 3.86 -15.37 -4.02
C TYR A 12 3.94 -15.79 -5.48
N ASP A 13 4.96 -15.37 -6.23
CA ASP A 13 5.15 -15.77 -7.63
C ASP A 13 5.20 -17.29 -7.81
N GLY A 14 5.90 -17.97 -6.89
CA GLY A 14 5.94 -19.43 -6.87
C GLY A 14 4.57 -20.05 -6.60
N SER A 15 3.75 -19.43 -5.75
CA SER A 15 2.39 -19.88 -5.46
C SER A 15 1.45 -19.68 -6.64
N PHE A 16 1.50 -18.52 -7.30
CA PHE A 16 0.69 -18.23 -8.48
C PHE A 16 0.94 -19.25 -9.60
N LYS A 17 2.22 -19.51 -9.92
CA LYS A 17 2.59 -20.50 -10.95
C LYS A 17 2.09 -21.91 -10.65
N ARG A 18 2.18 -22.36 -9.39
CA ARG A 18 1.69 -23.70 -8.99
C ARG A 18 0.17 -23.83 -9.11
N ASN A 19 -0.56 -22.74 -8.92
CA ASN A 19 -2.01 -22.72 -8.93
C ASN A 19 -2.61 -22.27 -10.28
N GLY A 20 -1.78 -22.03 -11.31
CA GLY A 20 -2.25 -21.57 -12.62
C GLY A 20 -2.87 -20.18 -12.61
N VAL A 21 -2.32 -19.27 -11.80
CA VAL A 21 -2.76 -17.87 -11.71
C VAL A 21 -1.84 -17.00 -12.56
N ASP A 22 -2.44 -16.23 -13.48
CA ASP A 22 -1.75 -15.21 -14.25
C ASP A 22 -1.70 -13.89 -13.46
N LEU A 23 -0.51 -13.29 -13.37
CA LEU A 23 -0.29 -11.98 -12.77
C LEU A 23 -0.11 -10.94 -13.89
N ILE A 24 -1.00 -9.97 -13.95
CA ILE A 24 -0.92 -8.85 -14.90
C ILE A 24 -0.60 -7.58 -14.10
N GLU A 25 0.54 -6.96 -14.38
CA GLU A 25 0.97 -5.73 -13.72
C GLU A 25 0.39 -4.52 -14.44
N GLY A 26 -0.56 -3.83 -13.78
CA GLY A 26 -1.16 -2.61 -14.31
C GLY A 26 -2.36 -2.16 -13.50
N HIS A 27 -2.84 -0.94 -13.77
CA HIS A 27 -4.07 -0.43 -13.18
C HIS A 27 -5.28 -0.95 -13.97
N ALA A 28 -6.20 -1.63 -13.30
CA ALA A 28 -7.43 -2.13 -13.89
C ALA A 28 -8.56 -1.11 -13.79
N GLU A 29 -9.28 -0.90 -14.89
CA GLU A 29 -10.47 -0.04 -14.94
C GLU A 29 -11.65 -0.79 -15.55
N PHE A 30 -12.84 -0.69 -14.96
CA PHE A 30 -14.04 -1.33 -15.49
C PHE A 30 -14.48 -0.67 -16.80
N VAL A 31 -14.69 -1.48 -17.83
CA VAL A 31 -15.31 -1.05 -19.10
C VAL A 31 -16.81 -1.36 -19.07
N ASP A 32 -17.18 -2.51 -18.51
CA ASP A 32 -18.55 -2.94 -18.27
C ASP A 32 -18.61 -3.90 -17.07
N SER A 33 -19.79 -4.45 -16.75
CA SER A 33 -19.99 -5.34 -15.59
C SER A 33 -19.17 -6.64 -15.62
N HIS A 34 -18.59 -7.02 -16.76
CA HIS A 34 -17.87 -8.27 -16.97
C HIS A 34 -16.52 -8.09 -17.69
N THR A 35 -16.04 -6.86 -17.83
CA THR A 35 -14.83 -6.54 -18.59
C THR A 35 -14.04 -5.42 -17.93
N VAL A 36 -12.74 -5.61 -17.78
CA VAL A 36 -11.79 -4.59 -17.33
C VAL A 36 -10.75 -4.31 -18.41
N SER A 37 -10.22 -3.10 -18.43
CA SER A 37 -9.06 -2.71 -19.23
C SER A 37 -7.83 -2.67 -18.32
N VAL A 38 -6.73 -3.29 -18.73
CA VAL A 38 -5.42 -3.17 -18.08
C VAL A 38 -4.39 -2.87 -19.15
N ASN A 39 -3.70 -1.73 -19.04
CA ASN A 39 -2.71 -1.28 -20.03
C ASN A 39 -3.24 -1.23 -21.49
N GLY A 40 -4.56 -1.06 -21.67
CA GLY A 40 -5.22 -1.04 -22.98
C GLY A 40 -5.70 -2.42 -23.48
N GLU A 41 -5.36 -3.51 -22.80
CA GLU A 41 -5.88 -4.85 -23.08
C GLU A 41 -7.22 -5.08 -22.37
N LEU A 42 -8.20 -5.63 -23.10
CA LEU A 42 -9.52 -5.95 -22.56
C LEU A 42 -9.57 -7.38 -22.02
N ILE A 43 -9.85 -7.51 -20.72
CA ILE A 43 -9.92 -8.79 -20.02
C ILE A 43 -11.38 -9.02 -19.61
N ARG A 44 -12.00 -10.06 -20.19
CA ARG A 44 -13.39 -10.45 -19.91
C ARG A 44 -13.44 -11.60 -18.92
N ALA A 45 -14.30 -11.51 -17.91
CA ALA A 45 -14.48 -12.56 -16.91
C ALA A 45 -15.95 -12.74 -16.48
N LYS A 46 -16.33 -13.98 -16.17
CA LYS A 46 -17.67 -14.28 -15.62
C LYS A 46 -17.83 -13.78 -14.18
N HIS A 47 -16.76 -13.84 -13.40
CA HIS A 47 -16.73 -13.44 -12.00
C HIS A 47 -15.56 -12.47 -11.79
N ILE A 48 -15.83 -11.33 -11.16
CA ILE A 48 -14.83 -10.31 -10.85
C ILE A 48 -14.90 -10.03 -9.35
N VAL A 49 -13.75 -10.07 -8.68
CA VAL A 49 -13.61 -9.72 -7.26
C VAL A 49 -12.93 -8.36 -7.17
N ILE A 50 -13.54 -7.42 -6.45
CA ILE A 50 -12.96 -6.10 -6.18
C ILE A 50 -12.24 -6.18 -4.83
N ALA A 51 -10.92 -6.09 -4.85
CA ALA A 51 -10.05 -6.17 -3.68
C ALA A 51 -9.00 -5.04 -3.69
N THR A 52 -9.42 -3.79 -3.95
CA THR A 52 -8.54 -2.62 -4.16
C THR A 52 -7.90 -2.05 -2.89
N GLY A 53 -8.23 -2.58 -1.71
CA GLY A 53 -7.66 -2.11 -0.44
C GLY A 53 -8.17 -0.73 -0.03
N ALA A 54 -7.32 0.01 0.70
CA ALA A 54 -7.59 1.35 1.22
C ALA A 54 -6.32 2.22 1.15
N HIS A 55 -6.45 3.51 1.40
CA HIS A 55 -5.33 4.47 1.43
C HIS A 55 -5.42 5.37 2.68
N PRO A 56 -4.32 6.02 3.11
CA PRO A 56 -4.34 6.98 4.20
C PRO A 56 -5.37 8.10 3.96
N SER A 57 -6.07 8.49 5.02
CA SER A 57 -7.01 9.62 4.99
C SER A 57 -6.26 10.90 5.38
N ILE A 58 -6.21 11.87 4.46
CA ILE A 58 -5.59 13.17 4.70
C ILE A 58 -6.69 14.20 5.02
N PRO A 59 -6.56 15.00 6.11
CA PRO A 59 -7.57 15.99 6.46
C PRO A 59 -7.63 17.12 5.43
N ASN A 60 -8.85 17.63 5.17
CA ASN A 60 -9.06 18.77 4.28
C ASN A 60 -8.89 20.11 5.02
N ILE A 61 -7.64 20.49 5.30
CA ILE A 61 -7.27 21.73 5.99
C ILE A 61 -6.09 22.41 5.26
N PRO A 62 -5.92 23.74 5.37
CA PRO A 62 -4.77 24.41 4.79
C PRO A 62 -3.44 23.84 5.33
N GLY A 63 -2.52 23.50 4.44
CA GLY A 63 -1.21 22.95 4.80
C GLY A 63 -1.21 21.43 5.06
N ALA A 64 -2.31 20.71 4.83
CA ALA A 64 -2.35 19.26 4.98
C ALA A 64 -1.33 18.54 4.07
N GLU A 65 -1.03 19.11 2.92
CA GLU A 65 -0.04 18.64 1.96
C GLU A 65 1.42 18.72 2.46
N LEU A 66 1.67 19.49 3.52
CA LEU A 66 2.99 19.57 4.17
C LEU A 66 3.25 18.39 5.10
N GLY A 67 2.20 17.67 5.49
CA GLY A 67 2.29 16.46 6.29
C GLY A 67 2.54 15.21 5.44
N GLY A 68 2.86 14.11 6.11
CA GLY A 68 2.97 12.78 5.52
C GLY A 68 1.96 11.80 6.11
N SER A 69 2.09 10.54 5.72
CA SER A 69 1.31 9.39 6.15
C SER A 69 2.20 8.28 6.72
N SER A 70 1.62 7.12 7.03
CA SER A 70 2.40 5.93 7.41
C SER A 70 3.35 5.46 6.31
N ASP A 71 2.99 5.68 5.03
CA ASP A 71 3.81 5.24 3.90
C ASP A 71 5.16 5.97 3.88
N ASP A 72 5.15 7.26 4.23
CA ASP A 72 6.35 8.09 4.32
C ASP A 72 7.29 7.64 5.43
N VAL A 73 6.76 7.27 6.61
CA VAL A 73 7.55 6.75 7.73
C VAL A 73 8.34 5.49 7.31
N PHE A 74 7.74 4.64 6.48
CA PHE A 74 8.39 3.43 5.97
C PHE A 74 9.33 3.68 4.77
N ALA A 75 9.31 4.89 4.20
CA ALA A 75 10.17 5.30 3.10
C ALA A 75 11.43 6.05 3.58
N TRP A 76 11.48 6.48 4.83
CA TRP A 76 12.66 7.14 5.39
C TRP A 76 13.88 6.22 5.46
N GLU A 77 15.01 6.74 5.01
CA GLU A 77 16.33 6.09 5.15
C GLU A 77 17.00 6.47 6.48
N GLU A 78 16.64 7.62 7.05
CA GLU A 78 17.15 8.15 8.31
C GLU A 78 15.98 8.63 9.20
N LEU A 79 16.14 8.50 10.52
CA LEU A 79 15.13 8.98 11.48
C LEU A 79 15.21 10.51 11.60
N PRO A 80 14.06 11.21 11.66
CA PRO A 80 14.05 12.65 11.87
C PRO A 80 14.49 13.00 13.30
N GLU A 81 14.92 14.24 13.52
CA GLU A 81 15.25 14.75 14.86
C GLU A 81 14.01 14.88 15.75
N SER A 82 12.85 15.14 15.16
CA SER A 82 11.57 15.23 15.88
C SER A 82 10.40 14.91 14.95
N ILE A 83 9.27 14.48 15.53
CA ILE A 83 8.05 14.16 14.79
C ILE A 83 6.79 14.59 15.56
N ALA A 84 5.76 15.00 14.83
CA ALA A 84 4.40 15.12 15.35
C ALA A 84 3.47 14.12 14.66
N ILE A 85 2.75 13.31 15.44
CA ILE A 85 1.81 12.30 14.92
C ILE A 85 0.39 12.74 15.25
N LEU A 86 -0.41 13.01 14.21
CA LEU A 86 -1.80 13.45 14.33
C LEU A 86 -2.75 12.27 14.10
N GLY A 87 -3.11 11.57 15.17
CA GLY A 87 -4.07 10.48 15.11
C GLY A 87 -4.29 9.80 16.46
N ALA A 88 -5.43 9.12 16.60
CA ALA A 88 -5.80 8.37 17.81
C ALA A 88 -6.10 6.88 17.53
N GLY A 89 -5.85 6.42 16.30
CA GLY A 89 -6.00 5.02 15.92
C GLY A 89 -4.75 4.19 16.20
N TYR A 90 -4.86 2.88 15.94
CA TYR A 90 -3.78 1.93 16.22
C TYR A 90 -2.45 2.30 15.54
N ILE A 91 -2.47 2.70 14.25
CA ILE A 91 -1.28 3.11 13.50
C ILE A 91 -0.56 4.28 14.21
N ALA A 92 -1.32 5.27 14.69
CA ALA A 92 -0.74 6.43 15.37
C ALA A 92 -0.05 6.03 16.68
N VAL A 93 -0.69 5.15 17.47
CA VAL A 93 -0.13 4.66 18.74
C VAL A 93 1.10 3.78 18.52
N GLU A 94 1.05 2.88 17.54
CA GLU A 94 2.16 2.00 17.19
C GLU A 94 3.38 2.79 16.73
N LEU A 95 3.21 3.71 15.77
CA LEU A 95 4.30 4.53 15.25
C LEU A 95 4.88 5.46 16.34
N ALA A 96 4.03 6.08 17.15
CA ALA A 96 4.49 6.91 18.27
C ALA A 96 5.37 6.12 19.25
N GLY A 97 4.93 4.91 19.62
CA GLY A 97 5.69 4.06 20.55
C GLY A 97 7.02 3.60 19.98
N VAL A 98 7.05 3.19 18.71
CA VAL A 98 8.25 2.74 18.01
C VAL A 98 9.27 3.88 17.86
N LEU A 99 8.82 5.04 17.36
CA LEU A 99 9.70 6.19 17.12
C LEU A 99 10.27 6.76 18.42
N HIS A 100 9.45 6.89 19.46
CA HIS A 100 9.90 7.30 20.78
C HIS A 100 11.00 6.37 21.33
N THR A 101 10.81 5.05 21.18
CA THR A 101 11.79 4.05 21.63
C THR A 101 13.12 4.18 20.87
N PHE A 102 13.09 4.62 19.62
CA PHE A 102 14.29 4.89 18.82
C PHE A 102 14.89 6.29 19.02
N GLY A 103 14.33 7.11 19.91
CA GLY A 103 14.89 8.41 20.29
C GLY A 103 14.43 9.60 19.46
N VAL A 104 13.30 9.45 18.75
CA VAL A 104 12.60 10.55 18.04
C VAL A 104 11.57 11.22 18.95
#